data_AF-A0A9P6IN20-F1
#
_entry.id   AF-A0A9P6IN20-F1
#
_cell.length_a   1.000
_cell.length_b   1.000
_cell.length_c   1.000
_cell.angle_alpha   90.00
_cell.angle_beta   90.00
_cell.angle_gamma   90.00
#
_symmetry.space_group_name_H-M   'P 1'
#
loop_
_entity.id
_entity.type
_entity.pdbx_description
1 polymer ?
#
loop_
_entity_poly.entity_id
_entity_poly.type
_entity_poly.pdbx_seq_one_letter_code
_entity_poly.pdbx_strand_id
1 'polypeptide(L)'
;MGIDFKLQSFANSSNTLLAGKMVTVASIGIFAGTALSFNTIIMPALRKFSSSSSVAIWDETLKVATSVQVSAIVGALGNAALYYKTKNPSYLYSAIALVLTVPYNLLAIYPINKKLFAIRQNNTINGKSNSMKDGAVDDTEANDLLNRWNLFHAGRTIFGFGALFATVYGVASDSGFRFIVYK
;
A
#
# COMPACT_ATOMS: atom_id res chain seq x y z
N MET A 1 29.18 -24.05 -13.36
CA MET A 1 30.07 -23.69 -12.23
C MET A 1 30.58 -22.24 -12.30
N GLY A 2 31.07 -21.71 -13.43
CA GLY A 2 31.57 -20.32 -13.52
C GLY A 2 30.52 -19.20 -13.53
N ILE A 3 29.29 -19.49 -14.00
CA ILE A 3 28.18 -18.51 -14.02
C ILE A 3 27.60 -18.31 -12.60
N ASP A 4 27.44 -19.40 -11.84
CA ASP A 4 26.97 -19.34 -10.45
C ASP A 4 27.89 -18.53 -9.54
N PHE A 5 29.21 -18.69 -9.69
CA PHE A 5 30.18 -17.96 -8.89
C PHE A 5 30.12 -16.44 -9.15
N LYS A 6 29.97 -16.02 -10.41
CA LYS A 6 29.85 -14.59 -10.77
C LYS A 6 28.53 -14.00 -10.28
N LEU A 7 27.43 -14.74 -10.38
CA LEU A 7 26.12 -14.31 -9.85
C LEU A 7 26.14 -14.19 -8.33
N GLN A 8 26.72 -15.15 -7.61
CA GLN A 8 26.86 -15.09 -6.16
C GLN A 8 27.75 -13.92 -5.71
N SER A 9 28.89 -13.70 -6.40
CA SER A 9 29.79 -12.58 -6.13
C SER A 9 29.10 -11.23 -6.38
N PHE A 10 28.41 -11.07 -7.51
CA PHE A 10 27.63 -9.86 -7.80
C PHE A 10 26.53 -9.63 -6.75
N ALA A 11 25.77 -10.67 -6.41
CA ALA A 11 24.68 -10.60 -5.43
C ALA A 11 25.19 -10.17 -4.04
N ASN A 12 26.40 -10.58 -3.67
CA ASN A 12 26.97 -10.34 -2.35
C ASN A 12 27.88 -9.10 -2.28
N SER A 13 28.03 -8.35 -3.38
CA SER A 13 28.77 -7.09 -3.36
C SER A 13 28.04 -6.01 -2.54
N SER A 14 28.81 -5.12 -1.91
CA SER A 14 28.27 -4.00 -1.11
C SER A 14 27.36 -3.09 -1.92
N ASN A 15 27.66 -2.91 -3.21
CA ASN A 15 26.85 -2.09 -4.13
C ASN A 15 25.49 -2.72 -4.41
N THR A 16 25.44 -4.05 -4.59
CA THR A 16 24.18 -4.77 -4.81
C THR A 16 23.30 -4.76 -3.56
N LEU A 17 23.90 -4.87 -2.36
CA LEU A 17 23.16 -4.74 -1.11
C LEU A 17 22.59 -3.32 -0.94
N LEU A 18 23.38 -2.29 -1.25
CA LEU A 18 22.94 -0.90 -1.20
C LEU A 18 21.79 -0.65 -2.19
N ALA A 19 21.93 -1.11 -3.44
CA ALA A 19 20.88 -1.02 -4.45
C ALA A 19 19.59 -1.73 -4.00
N GLY A 20 19.72 -2.93 -3.43
CA GLY A 20 18.58 -3.68 -2.86
C GLY A 20 17.87 -2.92 -1.74
N LYS A 21 18.61 -2.30 -0.83
CA LYS A 21 18.05 -1.45 0.24
C LYS A 21 17.29 -0.26 -0.35
N MET A 22 17.87 0.46 -1.31
CA MET A 22 17.25 1.62 -1.96
C MET A 22 15.94 1.26 -2.67
N VAL A 23 15.95 0.21 -3.49
CA VAL A 23 14.74 -0.27 -4.20
C VAL A 23 13.66 -0.71 -3.22
N THR A 24 14.05 -1.41 -2.14
CA THR A 24 13.12 -1.86 -1.11
C THR A 24 12.45 -0.67 -0.41
N VAL A 25 13.23 0.30 0.07
CA VAL A 25 12.69 1.50 0.74
C VAL A 25 11.80 2.31 -0.20
N ALA A 26 12.24 2.55 -1.44
CA ALA A 26 11.46 3.32 -2.42
C ALA A 26 10.11 2.65 -2.72
N SER A 27 10.09 1.33 -2.90
CA SER A 27 8.88 0.58 -3.19
C SER A 27 7.86 0.68 -2.05
N ILE A 28 8.32 0.55 -0.80
CA ILE A 28 7.45 0.68 0.38
C ILE A 28 6.99 2.12 0.56
N GLY A 29 7.85 3.10 0.28
CA GLY A 29 7.50 4.52 0.30
C GLY A 29 6.37 4.86 -0.68
N ILE A 30 6.43 4.33 -1.90
CA ILE A 30 5.37 4.49 -2.91
C ILE A 30 4.05 3.88 -2.41
N PHE A 31 4.11 2.66 -1.87
CA PHE A 31 2.93 1.99 -1.32
C PHE A 31 2.31 2.78 -0.15
N ALA A 32 3.11 3.12 0.86
CA ALA A 32 2.68 3.80 2.07
C ALA A 32 2.17 5.23 1.77
N GLY A 33 2.89 5.96 0.91
CA GLY A 33 2.49 7.30 0.47
C GLY A 33 1.17 7.30 -0.31
N THR A 34 0.96 6.30 -1.16
CA THR A 34 -0.32 6.14 -1.88
C THR A 34 -1.46 5.82 -0.91
N ALA A 35 -1.26 4.92 0.07
CA ALA A 35 -2.28 4.64 1.07
C ALA A 35 -2.64 5.90 1.90
N LEU A 36 -1.63 6.70 2.27
CA LEU A 36 -1.85 7.96 2.98
C LEU A 36 -2.62 8.98 2.14
N SER A 37 -2.35 9.08 0.83
CA SER A 37 -3.04 10.03 -0.05
C SER A 37 -4.53 9.74 -0.15
N PHE A 38 -4.94 8.46 -0.10
CA PHE A 38 -6.35 8.10 0.02
C PHE A 38 -6.99 8.73 1.25
N ASN A 39 -6.38 8.56 2.42
CA ASN A 39 -6.96 9.05 3.67
C ASN A 39 -6.97 10.58 3.81
N THR A 40 -5.94 11.24 3.28
CA THR A 40 -5.68 12.67 3.54
C THR A 40 -6.12 13.60 2.43
N ILE A 41 -6.17 13.12 1.19
CA ILE A 41 -6.45 13.94 0.00
C ILE A 41 -7.71 13.46 -0.70
N ILE A 42 -7.72 12.19 -1.13
CA ILE A 42 -8.76 11.66 -2.02
C ILE A 42 -10.08 11.56 -1.28
N MET A 43 -10.15 10.82 -0.17
CA MET A 43 -11.41 10.61 0.55
C MET A 43 -12.01 11.93 1.08
N PRO A 44 -11.24 12.88 1.64
CA PRO A 44 -11.76 14.20 1.99
C PRO A 44 -12.28 15.00 0.80
N ALA A 45 -11.65 14.90 -0.38
CA ALA A 45 -12.14 15.55 -1.59
C ALA A 45 -13.46 14.93 -2.07
N LEU A 46 -13.59 13.60 -2.01
CA LEU A 46 -14.80 12.89 -2.43
C LEU A 46 -16.04 13.36 -1.66
N ARG A 47 -15.92 13.63 -0.36
CA ARG A 47 -17.04 14.11 0.48
C ARG A 47 -17.69 15.42 0.00
N LYS A 48 -17.06 16.15 -0.92
CA LYS A 48 -17.59 17.41 -1.48
C LYS A 48 -18.53 17.19 -2.67
N PHE A 49 -18.62 15.97 -3.20
CA PHE A 49 -19.48 15.63 -4.34
C PHE A 49 -20.72 14.87 -3.88
N SER A 50 -21.72 14.75 -4.76
CA SER A 50 -22.86 13.84 -4.52
C SER A 50 -22.37 12.41 -4.32
N SER A 51 -23.12 11.59 -3.58
CA SER A 51 -22.68 10.23 -3.27
C SER A 51 -22.50 9.37 -4.53
N SER A 52 -23.38 9.52 -5.52
CA SER A 52 -23.23 8.88 -6.84
C SER A 52 -21.90 9.23 -7.53
N SER A 53 -21.55 10.52 -7.57
CA SER A 53 -20.29 10.99 -8.16
C SER A 53 -19.08 10.51 -7.35
N SER A 54 -19.18 10.55 -6.02
CA SER A 54 -18.12 10.11 -5.12
C SER A 54 -17.78 8.64 -5.30
N VAL A 55 -18.79 7.78 -5.41
CA VAL A 55 -18.61 6.33 -5.65
C VAL A 55 -18.00 6.08 -7.03
N ALA A 56 -18.41 6.84 -8.05
CA ALA A 56 -17.82 6.71 -9.39
C ALA A 56 -16.34 7.09 -9.42
N ILE A 57 -15.96 8.23 -8.81
CA ILE A 57 -14.55 8.66 -8.75
C ILE A 57 -13.73 7.67 -7.91
N TRP A 58 -14.28 7.19 -6.79
CA TRP A 58 -13.65 6.16 -5.96
C TRP A 58 -13.35 4.88 -6.74
N ASP A 59 -14.31 4.36 -7.52
CA ASP A 59 -14.15 3.14 -8.34
C ASP A 59 -13.00 3.31 -9.36
N GLU A 60 -13.00 4.41 -10.11
CA GLU A 60 -11.93 4.69 -11.08
C GLU A 60 -10.56 4.86 -10.39
N THR A 61 -10.54 5.53 -9.24
CA THR A 61 -9.30 5.69 -8.44
C THR A 61 -8.75 4.33 -8.00
N LEU A 62 -9.60 3.39 -7.59
CA LEU A 62 -9.16 2.05 -7.19
C LEU A 62 -8.58 1.24 -8.36
N LYS A 63 -9.14 1.36 -9.56
CA LYS A 63 -8.61 0.68 -10.76
C LYS A 63 -7.18 1.13 -11.04
N VAL A 64 -6.93 2.44 -11.00
CA VAL A 64 -5.59 3.00 -11.21
C VAL A 64 -4.64 2.58 -10.08
N ALA A 65 -5.09 2.68 -8.83
CA ALA A 65 -4.29 2.35 -7.65
C ALA A 65 -3.95 0.86 -7.53
N THR A 66 -4.66 -0.04 -8.22
CA THR A 66 -4.38 -1.48 -8.21
C THR A 66 -2.98 -1.79 -8.72
N SER A 67 -2.48 -1.02 -9.70
CA SER A 67 -1.11 -1.17 -10.22
C SER A 67 -0.03 -0.90 -9.16
N VAL A 68 -0.31 -0.01 -8.20
CA VAL A 68 0.62 0.35 -7.12
C VAL A 68 0.86 -0.82 -6.17
N GLN A 69 -0.02 -1.82 -6.12
CA GLN A 69 0.14 -3.01 -5.28
C GLN A 69 1.43 -3.78 -5.58
N VAL A 70 1.94 -3.69 -6.81
CA VAL A 70 3.24 -4.28 -7.19
C VAL A 70 4.37 -3.74 -6.31
N SER A 71 4.32 -2.47 -5.91
CA SER A 71 5.33 -1.86 -5.03
C SER A 71 5.37 -2.50 -3.63
N ALA A 72 4.23 -2.90 -3.07
CA ALA A 72 4.19 -3.66 -1.82
C ALA A 72 4.82 -5.04 -1.97
N ILE A 73 4.58 -5.73 -3.09
CA ILE A 73 5.17 -7.04 -3.38
C ILE A 73 6.69 -6.94 -3.47
N VAL A 74 7.19 -5.96 -4.24
CA VAL A 74 8.63 -5.70 -4.36
C VAL A 74 9.23 -5.36 -2.99
N GLY A 75 8.56 -4.52 -2.19
CA GLY A 75 8.98 -4.19 -0.83
C GLY A 75 9.02 -5.41 0.11
N ALA A 76 8.04 -6.29 0.04
CA ALA A 76 7.97 -7.49 0.87
C ALA A 76 9.08 -8.49 0.52
N LEU A 77 9.27 -8.76 -0.78
CA LEU A 77 10.33 -9.65 -1.27
C LEU A 77 11.72 -9.07 -1.00
N GLY A 78 11.89 -7.76 -1.19
CA GLY A 78 13.13 -7.05 -0.90
C GLY A 78 13.51 -7.17 0.58
N ASN A 79 12.57 -6.92 1.50
CA ASN A 79 12.79 -7.12 2.92
C ASN A 79 13.07 -8.58 3.30
N ALA A 80 12.38 -9.55 2.69
CA ALA A 80 12.66 -10.98 2.94
C ALA A 80 14.09 -11.33 2.51
N ALA A 81 14.55 -10.83 1.36
CA ALA A 81 15.92 -11.00 0.90
C ALA A 81 16.94 -10.31 1.82
N LEU A 82 16.64 -9.09 2.29
CA LEU A 82 17.49 -8.36 3.25
C LEU A 82 17.58 -9.09 4.59
N TYR A 83 16.48 -9.61 5.12
CA TYR A 83 16.49 -10.45 6.32
C TYR A 83 17.36 -11.69 6.11
N TYR A 84 17.22 -12.38 4.98
CA TYR A 84 18.01 -13.57 4.70
C TYR A 84 19.53 -13.27 4.74
N LYS A 85 19.96 -12.12 4.22
CA LYS A 85 21.38 -11.71 4.17
C LYS A 85 21.93 -11.13 5.47
N THR A 86 21.17 -10.28 6.14
CA THR A 86 21.64 -9.49 7.30
C THR A 86 21.26 -10.11 8.63
N LYS A 87 20.26 -11.00 8.64
CA LYS A 87 19.59 -11.53 9.83
C LYS A 87 18.99 -10.46 10.75
N ASN A 88 18.84 -9.22 10.27
CA ASN A 88 18.23 -8.14 11.05
C ASN A 88 16.70 -8.33 11.10
N PRO A 89 16.10 -8.52 12.30
CA PRO A 89 14.68 -8.82 12.44
C PRO A 89 13.77 -7.70 11.94
N SER A 90 14.26 -6.45 11.85
CA SER A 90 13.48 -5.31 11.37
C SER A 90 12.95 -5.52 9.95
N TYR A 91 13.75 -6.15 9.08
CA TYR A 91 13.30 -6.50 7.73
C TYR A 91 12.25 -7.61 7.74
N LEU A 92 12.37 -8.59 8.64
CA LEU A 92 11.35 -9.63 8.79
C LEU A 92 10.01 -9.04 9.22
N TYR A 93 10.00 -8.14 10.21
CA TYR A 93 8.80 -7.44 10.63
C TYR A 93 8.17 -6.64 9.49
N SER A 94 8.98 -5.94 8.70
CA SER A 94 8.49 -5.19 7.54
C SER A 94 7.87 -6.09 6.47
N ALA A 95 8.53 -7.20 6.12
CA ALA A 95 7.99 -8.18 5.17
C ALA A 95 6.65 -8.75 5.64
N ILE A 96 6.55 -9.14 6.92
CA ILE A 96 5.31 -9.65 7.51
C ILE A 96 4.21 -8.58 7.47
N ALA A 97 4.51 -7.34 7.88
CA ALA A 97 3.54 -6.24 7.87
C ALA A 97 2.96 -5.99 6.47
N LEU A 98 3.79 -6.03 5.42
CA LEU A 98 3.35 -5.88 4.04
C LEU A 98 2.49 -7.07 3.58
N VAL A 99 2.88 -8.30 3.91
CA VAL A 99 2.08 -9.49 3.58
C VAL A 99 0.72 -9.46 4.27
N LEU A 100 0.65 -9.01 5.53
CA LEU A 100 -0.59 -8.89 6.31
C LEU A 100 -1.58 -7.88 5.71
N THR A 101 -1.15 -6.98 4.83
CA THR A 101 -2.08 -6.09 4.11
C THR A 101 -3.07 -6.87 3.24
N VAL A 102 -2.71 -8.06 2.74
CA VAL A 102 -3.57 -8.92 1.91
C VAL A 102 -4.74 -9.51 2.72
N PRO A 103 -4.52 -10.30 3.79
CA PRO A 103 -5.62 -10.81 4.60
C PRO A 103 -6.42 -9.68 5.23
N TYR A 104 -5.78 -8.57 5.64
CA TYR A 104 -6.50 -7.39 6.12
C TYR A 104 -7.47 -6.83 5.07
N ASN A 105 -7.01 -6.69 3.81
CA ASN A 105 -7.84 -6.19 2.73
C ASN A 105 -9.03 -7.12 2.43
N LEU A 106 -8.81 -8.44 2.45
CA LEU A 106 -9.87 -9.43 2.21
C LEU A 106 -10.93 -9.45 3.31
N LEU A 107 -10.53 -9.27 4.58
CA LEU A 107 -11.46 -9.35 5.71
C LEU A 107 -12.17 -8.02 6.00
N ALA A 108 -11.44 -6.90 5.93
CA ALA A 108 -11.94 -5.60 6.38
C ALA A 108 -12.47 -4.72 5.23
N ILE A 109 -11.76 -4.67 4.10
CA ILE A 109 -12.04 -3.72 3.02
C ILE A 109 -12.94 -4.33 1.95
N TYR A 110 -12.70 -5.58 1.56
CA TYR A 110 -13.42 -6.25 0.49
C TYR A 110 -14.96 -6.28 0.67
N PRO A 111 -15.52 -6.54 1.88
CA PRO A 111 -16.97 -6.51 2.08
C PRO A 111 -17.58 -5.13 1.77
N ILE A 112 -16.85 -4.06 2.07
CA ILE A 112 -17.27 -2.68 1.80
C ILE A 112 -17.16 -2.38 0.30
N ASN A 113 -16.05 -2.79 -0.33
CA ASN A 113 -15.88 -2.65 -1.77
C ASN A 113 -17.03 -3.32 -2.53
N LYS A 114 -17.42 -4.53 -2.13
CA LYS A 114 -18.52 -5.27 -2.76
C LYS A 114 -19.84 -4.48 -2.74
N LYS A 115 -20.16 -3.83 -1.61
CA LYS A 115 -21.36 -2.99 -1.49
C LYS A 115 -21.28 -1.72 -2.35
N LEU A 116 -20.14 -1.02 -2.29
CA LEU A 116 -19.93 0.18 -3.10
C LEU A 116 -19.97 -0.12 -4.61
N PHE A 117 -19.43 -1.26 -5.05
CA PHE A 117 -19.53 -1.70 -6.44
C PHE A 117 -20.97 -2.04 -6.84
N ALA A 118 -21.78 -2.63 -5.96
CA ALA A 118 -23.19 -2.87 -6.23
C ALA A 118 -23.96 -1.54 -6.41
N ILE A 119 -23.71 -0.55 -5.55
CA ILE A 119 -24.25 0.81 -5.69
C ILE A 119 -23.83 1.42 -7.03
N ARG A 120 -22.53 1.31 -7.38
CA ARG A 120 -22.01 1.82 -8.65
C ARG A 120 -22.73 1.18 -9.85
N GLN A 121 -22.88 -0.14 -9.88
CA GLN A 121 -23.54 -0.85 -10.98
C GLN A 121 -25.00 -0.42 -11.14
N ASN A 122 -25.75 -0.30 -10.04
CA ASN A 122 -27.16 0.11 -10.05
C ASN A 122 -27.39 1.54 -10.58
N ASN A 123 -26.35 2.38 -10.48
CA ASN A 123 -26.33 3.78 -10.90
C ASN A 123 -25.61 4.00 -12.24
N THR A 124 -25.33 2.94 -13.00
CA THR A 124 -24.75 3.03 -14.35
C THR A 124 -25.69 2.59 -15.45
N ILE A 125 -25.58 3.23 -16.61
CA ILE A 125 -26.05 2.69 -17.91
C ILE A 125 -24.82 2.65 -18.83
N ASN A 126 -24.52 1.48 -19.42
CA ASN A 126 -23.36 1.27 -20.30
C ASN A 126 -22.02 1.73 -19.67
N GLY A 127 -21.85 1.54 -18.35
CA GLY A 127 -20.65 1.95 -17.61
C GLY A 127 -20.55 3.46 -17.30
N LYS A 128 -21.46 4.30 -17.80
CA LYS A 128 -21.53 5.73 -17.48
C LYS A 128 -22.55 5.99 -16.38
N SER A 129 -22.29 7.01 -15.55
CA SER A 129 -23.25 7.43 -14.53
C SER A 129 -24.59 7.75 -15.17
N ASN A 130 -25.66 7.16 -14.65
CA ASN A 130 -27.00 7.47 -15.09
C ASN A 130 -27.51 8.68 -14.31
N SER A 131 -27.38 9.87 -14.90
CA SER A 131 -27.82 11.13 -14.29
C SER A 131 -29.33 11.16 -13.96
N MET A 132 -30.16 10.29 -14.55
CA MET A 132 -31.57 10.15 -14.16
C MET A 132 -31.77 9.42 -12.82
N LYS A 133 -30.77 8.66 -12.35
CA LYS A 133 -30.79 7.92 -11.09
C LYS A 133 -29.98 8.57 -9.96
N ASP A 134 -29.33 9.70 -10.22
CA ASP A 134 -28.48 10.37 -9.23
C ASP A 134 -29.26 10.80 -7.97
N GLY A 135 -30.58 11.02 -8.06
CA GLY A 135 -31.46 11.27 -6.91
C GLY A 135 -32.15 10.04 -6.29
N ALA A 136 -31.89 8.84 -6.83
CA ALA A 136 -32.46 7.57 -6.36
C ALA A 136 -31.47 6.73 -5.53
N VAL A 137 -30.22 7.18 -5.41
CA VAL A 137 -29.22 6.58 -4.52
C VAL A 137 -29.61 6.95 -3.10
N ASP A 138 -29.61 5.98 -2.19
CA ASP A 138 -29.59 6.31 -0.76
C ASP A 138 -28.23 6.96 -0.45
N ASP A 139 -28.21 8.29 -0.55
CA ASP A 139 -27.05 9.14 -0.26
C ASP A 139 -26.49 8.86 1.15
N THR A 140 -27.33 8.38 2.08
CA THR A 140 -26.91 8.04 3.45
C THR A 140 -26.09 6.76 3.46
N GLU A 141 -26.55 5.70 2.80
CA GLU A 141 -25.84 4.41 2.76
C GLU A 141 -24.48 4.54 2.05
N ALA A 142 -24.46 5.18 0.88
CA ALA A 142 -23.22 5.36 0.11
C ALA A 142 -22.18 6.19 0.90
N ASN A 143 -22.61 7.26 1.57
CA ASN A 143 -21.73 8.07 2.42
C ASN A 143 -21.20 7.29 3.64
N ASP A 144 -22.04 6.50 4.31
CA ASP A 144 -21.58 5.66 5.43
C ASP A 144 -20.52 4.65 4.97
N LEU A 145 -20.78 3.97 3.86
CA LEU A 145 -19.84 3.00 3.30
C LEU A 145 -18.51 3.64 2.90
N LEU A 146 -18.52 4.83 2.27
CA LEU A 146 -17.29 5.56 1.93
C LEU A 146 -16.53 6.00 3.20
N ASN A 147 -17.23 6.43 4.25
CA ASN A 147 -16.59 6.81 5.51
C ASN A 147 -15.97 5.61 6.22
N ARG A 148 -16.69 4.49 6.28
CA ARG A 148 -16.16 3.22 6.81
C ARG A 148 -14.99 2.73 5.99
N TRP A 149 -15.09 2.80 4.67
CA TRP A 149 -14.00 2.47 3.76
C TRP A 149 -12.75 3.29 4.08
N ASN A 150 -12.88 4.61 4.25
CA ASN A 150 -11.77 5.49 4.62
C ASN A 150 -11.13 5.06 5.95
N LEU A 151 -11.94 4.72 6.96
CA LEU A 151 -11.45 4.26 8.26
C LEU A 151 -10.66 2.95 8.14
N PHE A 152 -11.18 1.94 7.45
CA PHE A 152 -10.46 0.69 7.24
C PHE A 152 -9.22 0.88 6.34
N HIS A 153 -9.28 1.80 5.38
CA HIS A 153 -8.10 2.10 4.57
C HIS A 153 -6.96 2.69 5.41
N ALA A 154 -7.25 3.44 6.49
CA ALA A 154 -6.23 3.93 7.40
C ALA A 154 -5.43 2.80 8.07
N GLY A 155 -6.04 1.61 8.27
CA GLY A 155 -5.30 0.43 8.72
C GLY A 155 -4.20 0.00 7.74
N ARG A 156 -4.45 0.07 6.43
CA ARG A 156 -3.40 -0.18 5.40
C ARG A 156 -2.29 0.87 5.44
N THR A 157 -2.64 2.13 5.70
CA THR A 157 -1.65 3.20 5.89
C THR A 157 -0.75 2.90 7.08
N ILE A 158 -1.32 2.44 8.21
CA ILE A 158 -0.54 2.05 9.39
C ILE A 158 0.41 0.88 9.08
N PHE A 159 -0.07 -0.17 8.39
CA PHE A 159 0.81 -1.28 7.99
C PHE A 159 1.93 -0.82 7.05
N GLY A 160 1.61 0.03 6.06
CA GLY A 160 2.59 0.56 5.11
C GLY A 160 3.67 1.41 5.78
N PHE A 161 3.29 2.35 6.65
CA PHE A 161 4.25 3.17 7.39
C PHE A 161 5.02 2.38 8.46
N GLY A 162 4.36 1.43 9.13
CA GLY A 162 5.03 0.52 10.06
C GLY A 162 6.12 -0.29 9.36
N ALA A 163 5.82 -0.83 8.18
CA ALA A 163 6.80 -1.50 7.33
C ALA A 163 7.93 -0.55 6.88
N LEU A 164 7.58 0.66 6.44
CA LEU A 164 8.56 1.67 6.01
C LEU A 164 9.54 2.02 7.14
N PHE A 165 9.03 2.31 8.33
CA PHE A 165 9.87 2.66 9.48
C PHE A 165 10.73 1.49 9.93
N ALA A 166 10.18 0.28 9.96
CA ALA A 166 10.97 -0.91 10.27
C ALA A 166 12.10 -1.15 9.24
N THR A 167 11.83 -0.97 7.95
CA THR A 167 12.86 -1.08 6.91
C THR A 167 13.91 0.00 7.04
N VAL A 168 13.52 1.28 7.21
CA VAL A 168 14.47 2.39 7.38
C VAL A 168 15.33 2.19 8.62
N TYR A 169 14.75 1.72 9.73
CA TYR A 169 15.50 1.36 10.92
C TYR A 169 16.48 0.21 10.67
N GLY A 170 16.06 -0.84 9.95
CA GLY A 170 16.94 -1.92 9.51
C GLY A 170 18.13 -1.40 8.69
N VAL A 171 17.86 -0.51 7.73
CA VAL A 171 18.91 0.12 6.91
C VAL A 171 19.87 0.93 7.78
N ALA A 172 19.35 1.75 8.70
CA ALA A 172 20.16 2.60 9.57
C ALA A 172 20.99 1.80 10.59
N SER A 173 20.45 0.70 11.12
CA SER A 173 21.11 -0.15 12.12
C SER A 173 22.15 -1.10 11.53
N ASP A 174 21.98 -1.53 10.28
CA ASP A 174 22.99 -2.31 9.55
C ASP A 174 24.12 -1.46 9.01
N SER A 175 23.83 -0.18 8.75
CA SER A 175 24.86 0.79 8.39
C SER A 175 25.69 1.01 9.64
N GLY A 176 27.02 1.01 9.54
CA GLY A 176 27.94 1.27 10.66
C GLY A 176 27.85 2.69 11.26
N PHE A 177 26.66 3.31 11.33
CA PHE A 177 26.34 4.45 12.20
C PHE A 177 26.33 3.97 13.66
N ARG A 178 27.51 3.56 14.16
CA ARG A 178 27.80 3.76 15.57
C ARG A 178 27.76 5.26 15.75
N PHE A 179 26.80 5.79 16.51
CA PHE A 179 26.98 7.10 17.12
C PHE A 179 28.34 7.01 17.82
N ILE A 180 29.34 7.71 17.29
CA ILE A 180 30.60 7.90 17.99
C ILE A 180 30.24 8.81 19.15
N VAL A 181 29.72 8.21 20.22
CA VAL A 181 29.69 8.83 21.53
C VAL A 181 31.14 8.72 22.00
N TYR A 182 31.90 9.79 21.76
CA TYR A 182 33.15 10.00 22.48
C TYR A 182 32.83 9.93 23.98
N LYS A 183 33.39 8.92 24.64
CA LYS A 183 33.61 8.94 26.09
C LYS A 183 35.06 9.27 26.32
#